data_AF-A0LB13-F1
#
_entry.id   AF-A0LB13-F1
#
_cell.length_a   1.000
_cell.length_b   1.000
_cell.length_c   1.000
_cell.angle_alpha   90.00
_cell.angle_beta   90.00
_cell.angle_gamma   90.00
#
_symmetry.space_group_name_H-M   'P 1'
#
loop_
_entity.id
_entity.type
_entity.pdbx_description
1 polymer ?
#
loop_
_entity_poly.entity_id
_entity_poly.type
_entity_poly.pdbx_seq_one_letter_code
_entity_poly.pdbx_strand_id
1 'polypeptide(L)'
;MGTIEEVLERAAAPKVEFWDDELEIGLQHLLPELESERSMAEWVDKLTGRQLAMLCRCTHTITRDSLPDRREALKALGEVLSPYRLVDHFAYRKSKVAITEYAMATLDQRTLRDCQINDTTYDTKSLLFALFSQNPNGLKDLFLLDKLQKSGFACMQLSGPTDCKHDMPFEGFLQPERICEILTEYDLKKDDQRTCDFKGMLVEDGRPMLFIRRAEKPSKIVQKVGIVHGFHPEWIILDFEANARGVRISSSSPSVPLEIANRIATAYFRQGCKYENLRLGDEVSQIKRFFEQLVRGTPYGLSLVELQLQASPFKGEGKLRLRDDKSISRPVAHLQHVFGNVFTPFDNIDYIQVLYQGKRVRMQFESILGCDDMFTVRYSDQHLSIRERVAFEKLLSSRFGFHMVSIEKKHRS
;
A
#
# COMPACT_ATOMS: atom_id res chain seq x y z
N MET A 1 27.57 -4.06 -28.57
CA MET A 1 26.53 -4.05 -27.53
C MET A 1 26.99 -3.03 -26.54
N GLY A 2 26.19 -2.00 -26.34
CA GLY A 2 26.51 -0.97 -25.37
C GLY A 2 26.19 -1.48 -23.97
N THR A 3 26.70 -0.82 -22.94
CA THR A 3 26.20 -1.10 -21.59
C THR A 3 24.84 -0.43 -21.39
N ILE A 4 24.09 -0.82 -20.36
CA ILE A 4 22.77 -0.22 -20.09
C ILE A 4 22.91 1.27 -19.72
N GLU A 5 24.02 1.63 -19.09
CA GLU A 5 24.41 3.00 -18.79
C GLU A 5 24.53 3.82 -20.09
N GLU A 6 25.21 3.30 -21.11
CA GLU A 6 25.37 3.98 -22.40
C GLU A 6 24.04 4.19 -23.14
N VAL A 7 23.10 3.25 -23.02
CA VAL A 7 21.74 3.39 -23.59
C VAL A 7 20.96 4.49 -22.86
N LEU A 8 21.01 4.51 -21.53
CA LEU A 8 20.30 5.50 -20.72
C LEU A 8 20.88 6.90 -20.88
N GLU A 9 22.21 7.04 -20.95
CA GLU A 9 22.89 8.31 -21.20
C GLU A 9 22.52 8.89 -22.56
N ARG A 10 22.54 8.08 -23.63
CA ARG A 10 22.13 8.51 -24.98
C ARG A 10 20.67 8.94 -25.03
N ALA A 11 19.81 8.33 -24.23
CA ALA A 11 18.40 8.68 -24.13
C ALA A 11 18.12 9.85 -23.17
N ALA A 12 19.14 10.46 -22.55
CA ALA A 12 19.00 11.46 -21.48
C ALA A 12 18.07 10.99 -20.35
N ALA A 13 18.12 9.69 -20.03
CA ALA A 13 17.30 9.06 -19.02
C ALA A 13 17.90 9.24 -17.61
N PRO A 14 17.09 9.05 -16.54
CA PRO A 14 17.64 8.81 -15.22
C PRO A 14 18.65 7.65 -15.21
N LYS A 15 19.63 7.73 -14.32
CA LYS A 15 20.71 6.74 -14.18
C LYS A 15 20.19 5.36 -13.81
N VAL A 16 21.05 4.34 -13.94
CA VAL A 16 20.74 2.94 -13.61
C VAL A 16 20.22 2.80 -12.18
N GLU A 17 20.80 3.51 -11.22
CA GLU A 17 20.38 3.46 -9.81
C GLU A 17 18.92 3.87 -9.64
N PHE A 18 18.43 4.85 -10.39
CA PHE A 18 17.02 5.24 -10.31
C PHE A 18 16.09 4.09 -10.73
N TRP A 19 16.41 3.37 -11.79
CA TRP A 19 15.53 2.32 -12.30
C TRP A 19 15.63 1.01 -11.53
N ASP A 20 16.85 0.60 -11.16
CA ASP A 20 17.08 -0.68 -10.47
C ASP A 20 16.94 -0.55 -8.96
N ASP A 21 17.45 0.53 -8.38
CA ASP A 21 17.54 0.68 -6.92
C ASP A 21 16.29 1.33 -6.32
N GLU A 22 15.78 2.38 -6.98
CA GLU A 22 14.61 3.13 -6.50
C GLU A 22 13.28 2.53 -6.99
N LEU A 23 13.22 2.02 -8.23
CA LEU A 23 11.98 1.53 -8.84
C LEU A 23 11.88 -0.01 -8.98
N GLU A 24 12.95 -0.73 -8.70
CA GLU A 24 13.05 -2.20 -8.76
C GLU A 24 12.62 -2.80 -10.13
N ILE A 25 13.01 -2.17 -11.24
CA ILE A 25 12.62 -2.64 -12.59
C ILE A 25 13.39 -3.89 -13.03
N GLY A 26 14.68 -4.02 -12.68
CA GLY A 26 15.51 -5.16 -13.10
C GLY A 26 16.00 -5.00 -14.54
N LEU A 27 16.74 -3.92 -14.80
CA LEU A 27 17.25 -3.45 -16.08
C LEU A 27 18.03 -4.51 -16.86
N GLN A 28 18.79 -5.38 -16.19
CA GLN A 28 19.56 -6.45 -16.82
C GLN A 28 18.70 -7.39 -17.69
N HIS A 29 17.43 -7.58 -17.35
CA HIS A 29 16.52 -8.42 -18.12
C HIS A 29 15.91 -7.71 -19.33
N LEU A 30 15.99 -6.39 -19.38
CA LEU A 30 15.37 -5.54 -20.39
C LEU A 30 16.36 -5.04 -21.43
N LEU A 31 17.67 -5.11 -21.18
CA LEU A 31 18.71 -4.65 -22.11
C LEU A 31 18.52 -5.14 -23.56
N PRO A 32 18.24 -6.44 -23.82
CA PRO A 32 18.03 -6.92 -25.20
C PRO A 32 16.79 -6.30 -25.89
N GLU A 33 15.78 -5.93 -25.10
CA GLU A 33 14.57 -5.28 -25.61
C GLU A 33 14.79 -3.78 -25.88
N LEU A 34 15.68 -3.14 -25.12
CA LEU A 34 15.99 -1.71 -25.24
C LEU A 34 16.96 -1.42 -26.39
N GLU A 35 17.94 -2.29 -26.65
CA GLU A 35 18.91 -2.14 -27.74
C GLU A 35 18.33 -2.45 -29.12
N SER A 36 17.24 -3.23 -29.20
CA SER A 36 16.70 -3.70 -30.47
C SER A 36 15.74 -2.68 -31.08
N GLU A 37 16.15 -2.01 -32.16
CA GLU A 37 15.28 -1.12 -32.94
C GLU A 37 13.98 -1.82 -33.38
N ARG A 38 14.08 -3.11 -33.75
CA ARG A 38 12.92 -3.94 -34.08
C ARG A 38 11.98 -4.10 -32.89
N SER A 39 12.52 -4.41 -31.71
CA SER A 39 11.74 -4.53 -30.47
C SER A 39 11.03 -3.22 -30.13
N MET A 40 11.73 -2.09 -30.26
CA MET A 40 11.18 -0.76 -30.04
C MET A 40 10.05 -0.46 -31.02
N ALA A 41 10.24 -0.75 -32.31
CA ALA A 41 9.21 -0.55 -33.33
C ALA A 41 7.97 -1.43 -33.09
N GLU A 42 8.16 -2.70 -32.72
CA GLU A 42 7.07 -3.62 -32.36
C GLU A 42 6.32 -3.16 -31.10
N TRP A 43 7.01 -2.52 -30.15
CA TRP A 43 6.36 -1.91 -28.99
C TRP A 43 5.50 -0.71 -29.38
N VAL A 44 6.02 0.22 -30.20
CA VAL A 44 5.28 1.39 -30.69
C VAL A 44 4.01 0.95 -31.44
N ASP A 45 4.07 -0.12 -32.23
CA ASP A 45 2.90 -0.62 -32.96
C ASP A 45 1.77 -1.12 -32.05
N LYS A 46 2.09 -1.60 -30.85
CA LYS A 46 1.12 -2.10 -29.86
C LYS A 46 0.46 -0.98 -29.05
N LEU A 47 0.97 0.25 -29.12
CA LEU A 47 0.41 1.37 -28.36
C LEU A 47 -0.95 1.82 -28.91
N THR A 48 -1.83 2.22 -28.00
CA THR A 48 -3.13 2.79 -28.35
C THR A 48 -2.97 4.21 -28.89
N GLY A 49 -3.95 4.71 -29.63
CA GLY A 49 -3.90 6.08 -30.17
C GLY A 49 -3.69 7.16 -29.11
N ARG A 50 -4.21 6.96 -27.90
CA ARG A 50 -4.03 7.84 -26.75
C ARG A 50 -2.60 7.81 -26.21
N GLN A 51 -2.03 6.61 -26.07
CA GLN A 51 -0.64 6.42 -25.64
C GLN A 51 0.32 7.05 -26.65
N LEU A 52 0.08 6.85 -27.96
CA LEU A 52 0.86 7.47 -29.03
C LEU A 52 0.78 9.01 -28.97
N ALA A 53 -0.41 9.57 -28.79
CA ALA A 53 -0.59 11.02 -28.68
C ALA A 53 0.15 11.60 -27.48
N MET A 54 0.06 10.90 -26.33
CA MET A 54 0.75 11.33 -25.11
C MET A 54 2.27 11.25 -25.27
N LEU A 55 2.80 10.17 -25.86
CA LEU A 55 4.23 10.07 -26.14
C LEU A 55 4.70 11.19 -27.06
N CYS A 56 4.00 11.45 -28.18
CA CYS A 56 4.35 12.55 -29.08
C CYS A 56 4.40 13.89 -28.34
N ARG A 57 3.48 14.13 -27.40
CA ARG A 57 3.47 15.32 -26.56
C ARG A 57 4.68 15.36 -25.60
N CYS A 58 4.97 14.25 -24.94
CA CYS A 58 6.07 14.13 -23.97
C CYS A 58 7.46 14.22 -24.62
N THR A 59 7.59 13.77 -25.88
CA THR A 59 8.83 13.84 -26.68
C THR A 59 8.89 15.06 -27.60
N HIS A 60 7.93 15.98 -27.49
CA HIS A 60 7.80 17.17 -28.34
C HIS A 60 7.84 16.87 -29.85
N THR A 61 7.32 15.71 -30.26
CA THR A 61 7.34 15.25 -31.65
C THR A 61 6.16 15.83 -32.42
N ILE A 62 6.46 16.65 -33.42
CA ILE A 62 5.46 17.27 -34.29
C ILE A 62 5.02 16.24 -35.32
N THR A 63 3.73 15.92 -35.34
CA THR A 63 3.14 14.94 -36.27
C THR A 63 1.83 15.45 -36.82
N ARG A 64 1.41 14.89 -37.96
CA ARG A 64 0.04 15.03 -38.45
C ARG A 64 -0.89 14.22 -37.54
N ASP A 65 -2.18 14.54 -37.52
CA ASP A 65 -3.14 13.92 -36.59
C ASP A 65 -3.51 12.46 -36.88
N SER A 66 -2.87 11.81 -37.86
CA SER A 66 -3.13 10.40 -38.17
C SER A 66 -2.32 9.44 -37.29
N LEU A 67 -2.90 8.28 -36.97
CA LEU A 67 -2.22 7.24 -36.20
C LEU A 67 -0.98 6.66 -36.90
N PRO A 68 -0.99 6.38 -38.24
CA PRO A 68 0.21 5.94 -38.95
C PRO A 68 1.36 6.94 -38.82
N ASP A 69 1.10 8.23 -39.03
CA ASP A 69 2.14 9.28 -38.97
C ASP A 69 2.77 9.36 -37.58
N ARG A 70 1.96 9.25 -36.51
CA ARG A 70 2.45 9.21 -35.12
C ARG A 70 3.35 8.01 -34.86
N ARG A 71 2.99 6.83 -35.37
CA ARG A 71 3.82 5.63 -35.20
C ARG A 71 5.15 5.75 -35.92
N GLU A 72 5.14 6.21 -37.16
CA GLU A 72 6.38 6.40 -37.93
C GLU A 72 7.30 7.42 -37.26
N ALA A 73 6.76 8.56 -36.82
CA ALA A 73 7.53 9.58 -36.13
C ALA A 73 8.13 9.07 -34.82
N LEU A 74 7.38 8.33 -34.01
CA LEU A 74 7.89 7.74 -32.77
C LEU A 74 8.93 6.65 -33.05
N LYS A 75 8.72 5.79 -34.06
CA LYS A 75 9.73 4.78 -34.45
C LYS A 75 11.06 5.42 -34.85
N ALA A 76 11.01 6.57 -35.52
CA ALA A 76 12.20 7.32 -35.91
C ALA A 76 13.01 7.89 -34.73
N LEU A 77 12.42 8.00 -33.52
CA LEU A 77 13.12 8.44 -32.32
C LEU A 77 14.04 7.35 -31.73
N GLY A 78 13.84 6.08 -32.07
CA GLY A 78 14.68 4.97 -31.64
C GLY A 78 14.93 4.93 -30.14
N GLU A 79 16.20 4.99 -29.74
CA GLU A 79 16.66 4.87 -28.35
C GLU A 79 16.13 5.99 -27.42
N VAL A 80 15.70 7.14 -27.94
CA VAL A 80 15.09 8.22 -27.14
C VAL A 80 13.81 7.75 -26.43
N LEU A 81 13.16 6.69 -26.93
CA LEU A 81 11.99 6.09 -26.31
C LEU A 81 12.30 5.07 -25.21
N SER A 82 13.56 4.70 -25.02
CA SER A 82 13.98 3.73 -23.99
C SER A 82 13.44 4.04 -22.58
N PRO A 83 13.42 5.30 -22.10
CA PRO A 83 12.88 5.62 -20.79
C PRO A 83 11.37 5.35 -20.71
N TYR A 84 10.62 5.66 -21.77
CA TYR A 84 9.17 5.40 -21.83
C TYR A 84 8.86 3.91 -21.95
N ARG A 85 9.73 3.13 -22.59
CA ARG A 85 9.66 1.68 -22.56
C ARG A 85 9.85 1.15 -21.14
N LEU A 86 10.81 1.68 -20.38
CA LEU A 86 10.99 1.36 -18.96
C LEU A 86 9.77 1.75 -18.11
N VAL A 87 9.15 2.90 -18.37
CA VAL A 87 7.89 3.30 -17.74
C VAL A 87 6.75 2.32 -18.05
N ASP A 88 6.70 1.78 -19.27
CA ASP A 88 5.74 0.72 -19.63
C ASP A 88 5.99 -0.56 -18.82
N HIS A 89 7.26 -0.96 -18.63
CA HIS A 89 7.62 -2.08 -17.77
C HIS A 89 7.26 -1.83 -16.29
N PHE A 90 7.52 -0.62 -15.79
CA PHE A 90 7.13 -0.19 -14.45
C PHE A 90 5.62 -0.36 -14.23
N ALA A 91 4.79 0.03 -15.22
CA ALA A 91 3.33 0.01 -15.14
C ALA A 91 2.73 -1.38 -14.81
N TYR A 92 3.32 -2.47 -15.33
CA TYR A 92 2.73 -3.82 -15.23
C TYR A 92 2.50 -4.30 -13.79
N ARG A 93 3.31 -3.81 -12.84
CA ARG A 93 3.25 -4.26 -11.44
C ARG A 93 2.56 -3.26 -10.51
N LYS A 94 2.05 -2.13 -11.01
CA LYS A 94 1.49 -1.07 -10.15
C LYS A 94 -0.03 -1.11 -10.08
N SER A 95 -0.55 -0.69 -8.94
CA SER A 95 -1.97 -0.46 -8.70
C SER A 95 -2.49 0.63 -9.64
N LYS A 96 -3.53 0.30 -10.43
CA LYS A 96 -4.23 1.29 -11.27
C LYS A 96 -4.81 2.43 -10.44
N VAL A 97 -5.24 2.13 -9.22
CA VAL A 97 -5.77 3.11 -8.27
C VAL A 97 -4.67 4.05 -7.82
N ALA A 98 -3.49 3.54 -7.41
CA ALA A 98 -2.34 4.38 -7.05
C ALA A 98 -1.95 5.33 -8.18
N ILE A 99 -1.82 4.81 -9.41
CA ILE A 99 -1.46 5.62 -10.58
C ILE A 99 -2.48 6.74 -10.78
N THR A 100 -3.77 6.41 -10.73
CA THR A 100 -4.83 7.38 -10.99
C THR A 100 -4.91 8.44 -9.89
N GLU A 101 -4.88 8.04 -8.61
CA GLU A 101 -4.94 8.97 -7.49
C GLU A 101 -3.74 9.92 -7.46
N TYR A 102 -2.53 9.40 -7.66
CA TYR A 102 -1.32 10.23 -7.71
C TYR A 102 -1.34 11.16 -8.92
N ALA A 103 -1.71 10.65 -10.10
CA ALA A 103 -1.81 11.49 -11.29
C ALA A 103 -2.84 12.61 -11.14
N MET A 104 -3.99 12.35 -10.51
CA MET A 104 -5.00 13.38 -10.24
C MET A 104 -4.53 14.47 -9.26
N ALA A 105 -3.59 14.14 -8.37
CA ALA A 105 -3.02 15.11 -7.44
C ALA A 105 -1.92 15.97 -8.09
N THR A 106 -1.22 15.44 -9.10
CA THR A 106 0.01 16.03 -9.63
C THR A 106 -0.14 16.64 -11.04
N LEU A 107 -0.93 16.02 -11.91
CA LEU A 107 -1.10 16.45 -13.30
C LEU A 107 -2.17 17.55 -13.44
N ASP A 108 -1.99 18.43 -14.42
CA ASP A 108 -2.99 19.44 -14.75
C ASP A 108 -4.23 18.82 -15.42
N GLN A 109 -5.36 19.54 -15.36
CA GLN A 109 -6.64 19.06 -15.89
C GLN A 109 -6.63 18.77 -17.39
N ARG A 110 -5.82 19.47 -18.19
CA ARG A 110 -5.73 19.22 -19.63
C ARG A 110 -5.06 17.87 -19.88
N THR A 111 -3.95 17.61 -19.21
CA THR A 111 -3.25 16.32 -19.28
C THR A 111 -4.12 15.16 -18.80
N LEU A 112 -4.88 15.35 -17.72
CA LEU A 112 -5.82 14.34 -17.25
C LEU A 112 -6.90 14.02 -18.30
N ARG A 113 -7.49 15.03 -18.94
CA ARG A 113 -8.47 14.84 -20.02
C ARG A 113 -7.89 14.08 -21.21
N ASP A 114 -6.65 14.40 -21.61
CA ASP A 114 -5.96 13.68 -22.70
C ASP A 114 -5.79 12.19 -22.37
N CYS A 115 -5.59 11.86 -21.09
CA CYS A 115 -5.44 10.49 -20.59
C CYS A 115 -6.78 9.76 -20.32
N GLN A 116 -7.91 10.46 -20.40
CA GLN A 116 -9.21 9.93 -19.99
C GLN A 116 -9.79 8.98 -21.04
N ILE A 117 -10.27 7.80 -20.60
CA ILE A 117 -10.99 6.83 -21.45
C ILE A 117 -12.49 7.11 -21.39
N ASN A 118 -13.01 7.33 -20.19
CA ASN A 118 -14.40 7.71 -19.90
C ASN A 118 -14.45 8.48 -18.57
N ASP A 119 -15.64 8.90 -18.12
CA ASP A 119 -15.84 9.72 -16.92
C ASP A 119 -15.22 9.14 -15.63
N THR A 120 -14.93 7.84 -15.59
CA THR A 120 -14.45 7.14 -14.38
C THR A 120 -13.10 6.46 -14.57
N THR A 121 -12.57 6.38 -15.80
CA THR A 121 -11.42 5.53 -16.14
C THR A 121 -10.39 6.30 -16.95
N TYR A 122 -9.12 6.11 -16.59
CA TYR A 122 -7.96 6.69 -17.28
C TYR A 122 -7.07 5.61 -17.89
N ASP A 123 -6.36 5.95 -18.96
CA ASP A 123 -5.30 5.12 -19.52
C ASP A 123 -4.03 5.26 -18.67
N THR A 124 -3.75 4.23 -17.86
CA THR A 124 -2.68 4.27 -16.86
C THR A 124 -1.29 4.43 -17.47
N LYS A 125 -1.05 3.91 -18.68
CA LYS A 125 0.25 4.06 -19.36
C LYS A 125 0.45 5.52 -19.79
N SER A 126 -0.59 6.14 -20.34
CA SER A 126 -0.56 7.55 -20.73
C SER A 126 -0.35 8.47 -19.51
N LEU A 127 -1.00 8.18 -18.38
CA LEU A 127 -0.76 8.90 -17.13
C LEU A 127 0.70 8.78 -16.68
N LEU A 128 1.27 7.58 -16.73
CA LEU A 128 2.67 7.35 -16.34
C LEU A 128 3.66 8.03 -17.27
N PHE A 129 3.42 8.05 -18.58
CA PHE A 129 4.25 8.80 -19.53
C PHE A 129 4.24 10.29 -19.23
N ALA A 130 3.06 10.85 -18.95
CA ALA A 130 2.91 12.26 -18.59
C ALA A 130 3.63 12.59 -17.27
N LEU A 131 3.44 11.76 -16.24
CA LEU A 131 4.12 11.91 -14.94
C LEU A 131 5.65 11.88 -15.10
N PHE A 132 6.16 10.90 -15.84
CA PHE A 132 7.59 10.77 -16.09
C PHE A 132 8.16 11.98 -16.85
N SER A 133 7.45 12.45 -17.88
CA SER A 133 7.86 13.59 -18.69
C SER A 133 7.90 14.89 -17.88
N GLN A 134 6.99 15.08 -16.93
CA GLN A 134 6.97 16.27 -16.06
C GLN A 134 8.04 16.19 -14.97
N ASN A 135 8.15 15.06 -14.29
CA ASN A 135 9.11 14.86 -13.21
C ASN A 135 9.39 13.35 -13.01
N PRO A 136 10.57 12.84 -13.42
CA PRO A 136 10.93 11.43 -13.21
C PRO A 136 10.80 10.98 -11.75
N ASN A 137 11.12 11.84 -10.78
CA ASN A 137 11.01 11.50 -9.36
C ASN A 137 9.57 11.22 -8.91
N GLY A 138 8.57 11.69 -9.66
CA GLY A 138 7.17 11.33 -9.38
C GLY A 138 6.89 9.83 -9.52
N LEU A 139 7.69 9.09 -10.30
CA LEU A 139 7.59 7.63 -10.35
C LEU A 139 8.07 6.97 -9.06
N LYS A 140 9.06 7.57 -8.37
CA LYS A 140 9.55 7.10 -7.07
C LYS A 140 8.47 7.28 -6.01
N ASP A 141 7.85 8.46 -5.93
CA ASP A 141 6.74 8.71 -4.98
C ASP A 141 5.58 7.74 -5.23
N LEU A 142 5.19 7.57 -6.50
CA LEU A 142 4.16 6.61 -6.90
C LEU A 142 4.54 5.17 -6.52
N PHE A 143 5.81 4.80 -6.66
CA PHE A 143 6.28 3.48 -6.26
C PHE A 143 6.13 3.25 -4.76
N LEU A 144 6.51 4.24 -3.94
CA LEU A 144 6.32 4.20 -2.49
C LEU A 144 4.83 4.15 -2.11
N LEU A 145 3.98 4.93 -2.77
CA LEU A 145 2.52 4.87 -2.59
C LEU A 145 1.93 3.51 -2.96
N ASP A 146 2.40 2.89 -4.05
CA ASP A 146 1.98 1.54 -4.44
C ASP A 146 2.38 0.48 -3.39
N LYS A 147 3.58 0.60 -2.81
CA LYS A 147 4.04 -0.26 -1.69
C LYS A 147 3.16 -0.06 -0.46
N LEU A 148 2.81 1.19 -0.16
CA LEU A 148 1.93 1.55 0.95
C LEU A 148 0.53 0.96 0.76
N GLN A 149 -0.06 1.07 -0.44
CA GLN A 149 -1.39 0.51 -0.75
C GLN A 149 -1.43 -1.02 -0.60
N LYS A 150 -0.34 -1.70 -0.97
CA LYS A 150 -0.24 -3.17 -0.91
C LYS A 150 0.15 -3.71 0.47
N SER A 151 0.42 -2.84 1.42
CA SER A 151 0.84 -3.20 2.77
C SER A 151 -0.34 -3.24 3.74
N GLY A 152 -0.37 -4.23 4.63
CA GLY A 152 -1.13 -4.18 5.87
C GLY A 152 -0.24 -3.86 7.07
N PHE A 153 -0.84 -3.28 8.10
CA PHE A 153 -0.11 -2.62 9.19
C PHE A 153 -0.44 -3.18 10.57
N ALA A 154 0.57 -3.38 11.40
CA ALA A 154 0.41 -3.47 12.85
C ALA A 154 0.29 -2.06 13.43
N CYS A 155 -0.76 -1.78 14.20
CA CYS A 155 -0.89 -0.50 14.90
C CYS A 155 -0.24 -0.60 16.28
N MET A 156 0.64 0.35 16.60
CA MET A 156 1.38 0.40 17.85
C MET A 156 1.22 1.77 18.51
N GLN A 157 1.27 1.80 19.84
CA GLN A 157 1.24 3.02 20.65
C GLN A 157 2.42 3.04 21.62
N LEU A 158 2.93 4.22 21.95
CA LEU A 158 3.98 4.34 22.97
C LEU A 158 3.45 3.96 24.35
N SER A 159 4.24 3.19 25.10
CA SER A 159 4.03 2.96 26.52
C SER A 159 4.79 3.99 27.36
N GLY A 160 4.07 4.59 28.31
CA GLY A 160 4.63 5.57 29.25
C GLY A 160 4.43 7.05 28.85
N PRO A 161 4.78 7.98 29.76
CA PRO A 161 4.58 9.41 29.55
C PRO A 161 5.51 9.96 28.45
N THR A 162 5.00 10.88 27.64
CA THR A 162 5.72 11.52 26.50
C THR A 162 5.65 13.05 26.60
N ASP A 163 5.79 13.58 27.82
CA ASP A 163 5.47 14.98 28.14
C ASP A 163 6.66 15.94 27.96
N CYS A 164 7.66 15.58 27.17
CA CYS A 164 8.73 16.52 26.85
C CYS A 164 8.24 17.60 25.87
N LYS A 165 8.57 18.86 26.15
CA LYS A 165 8.36 19.94 25.20
C LYS A 165 9.37 19.80 24.06
N HIS A 166 8.89 19.86 22.83
CA HIS A 166 9.71 19.74 21.64
C HIS A 166 9.92 21.11 21.00
N ASP A 167 11.17 21.38 20.61
CA ASP A 167 11.54 22.60 19.90
C ASP A 167 11.08 22.57 18.43
N MET A 168 10.75 21.38 17.91
CA MET A 168 10.32 21.17 16.53
C MET A 168 9.24 20.09 16.39
N PRO A 169 8.35 20.20 15.37
CA PRO A 169 7.42 19.15 15.01
C PRO A 169 8.12 17.83 14.63
N PHE A 170 7.44 16.71 14.83
CA PHE A 170 8.01 15.39 14.53
C PHE A 170 8.40 15.23 13.05
N GLU A 171 7.57 15.71 12.13
CA GLU A 171 7.89 15.72 10.70
C GLU A 171 9.21 16.46 10.41
N GLY A 172 9.42 17.62 11.05
CA GLY A 172 10.67 18.37 10.92
C GLY A 172 11.88 17.64 11.50
N PHE A 173 11.69 16.76 12.49
CA PHE A 173 12.75 15.93 13.05
C PHE A 173 13.20 14.80 12.10
N LEU A 174 12.33 14.33 11.21
CA LEU A 174 12.57 13.20 10.30
C LEU A 174 13.42 13.58 9.06
N GLN A 175 14.47 14.37 9.24
CA GLN A 175 15.39 14.73 8.14
C GLN A 175 16.18 13.50 7.66
N PRO A 176 16.44 13.36 6.34
CA PRO A 176 17.12 12.20 5.77
C PRO A 176 18.43 11.84 6.47
N GLU A 177 19.29 12.83 6.76
CA GLU A 177 20.59 12.63 7.39
C GLU A 177 20.44 11.98 8.77
N ARG A 178 19.48 12.48 9.56
CA ARG A 178 19.20 11.98 10.91
C ARG A 178 18.62 10.58 10.91
N ILE A 179 17.76 10.27 9.94
CA ILE A 179 17.23 8.91 9.78
C ILE A 179 18.34 7.96 9.37
N CYS A 180 19.20 8.35 8.43
CA CYS A 180 20.37 7.56 8.05
C CYS A 180 21.32 7.31 9.23
N GLU A 181 21.54 8.30 10.10
CA GLU A 181 22.33 8.12 11.33
C GLU A 181 21.69 7.08 12.27
N ILE A 182 20.39 7.19 12.55
CA ILE A 182 19.66 6.25 13.42
C ILE A 182 19.70 4.83 12.84
N LEU A 183 19.54 4.67 11.53
CA LEU A 183 19.62 3.38 10.85
C LEU A 183 21.05 2.80 10.88
N THR A 184 22.06 3.64 10.68
CA THR A 184 23.47 3.23 10.78
C THR A 184 23.79 2.72 12.19
N GLU A 185 23.38 3.44 13.23
CA GLU A 185 23.52 3.01 14.63
C GLU A 185 22.73 1.73 14.94
N TYR A 186 21.58 1.54 14.28
CA TYR A 186 20.82 0.30 14.39
C TYR A 186 21.63 -0.87 13.83
N ASP A 187 22.11 -0.76 12.59
CA ASP A 187 22.84 -1.83 11.91
C ASP A 187 24.16 -2.17 12.62
N LEU A 188 24.93 -1.17 13.06
CA LEU A 188 26.15 -1.37 13.86
C LEU A 188 25.89 -2.15 15.15
N LYS A 189 24.76 -1.88 15.81
CA LYS A 189 24.41 -2.59 17.06
C LYS A 189 23.80 -3.97 16.79
N LYS A 190 23.16 -4.18 15.64
CA LYS A 190 22.60 -5.47 15.26
C LYS A 190 23.69 -6.44 14.81
N ASP A 191 24.72 -5.92 14.14
CA ASP A 191 25.92 -6.63 13.67
C ASP A 191 25.60 -7.95 12.92
N ASP A 192 24.55 -7.92 12.10
CA ASP A 192 24.08 -9.08 11.33
C ASP A 192 24.50 -9.02 9.84
N GLN A 193 25.45 -8.14 9.51
CA GLN A 193 25.98 -7.85 8.17
C GLN A 193 24.93 -7.38 7.15
N ARG A 194 23.76 -6.94 7.62
CA ARG A 194 22.69 -6.40 6.78
C ARG A 194 22.57 -4.91 7.03
N THR A 195 22.30 -4.17 5.96
CA THR A 195 22.15 -2.72 6.02
C THR A 195 20.71 -2.32 5.76
N CYS A 196 20.28 -1.29 6.47
CA CYS A 196 19.07 -0.53 6.22
C CYS A 196 19.40 0.63 5.28
N ASP A 197 18.52 0.85 4.32
CA ASP A 197 18.65 1.87 3.28
C ASP A 197 17.39 2.73 3.28
N PHE A 198 17.55 4.01 3.58
CA PHE A 198 16.44 4.95 3.62
C PHE A 198 16.02 5.34 2.21
N LYS A 199 14.82 4.93 1.80
CA LYS A 199 14.31 5.15 0.44
C LYS A 199 13.52 6.43 0.29
N GLY A 200 12.92 6.94 1.36
CA GLY A 200 12.26 8.23 1.35
C GLY A 200 11.19 8.36 2.40
N MET A 201 10.58 9.55 2.41
CA MET A 201 9.47 9.89 3.27
C MET A 201 8.33 10.47 2.43
N LEU A 202 7.11 10.01 2.68
CA LEU A 202 5.90 10.65 2.19
C LEU A 202 5.12 11.23 3.37
N VAL A 203 4.35 12.29 3.12
CA VAL A 203 3.48 12.90 4.13
C VAL A 203 2.07 12.99 3.57
N GLU A 204 1.12 12.31 4.21
CA GLU A 204 -0.31 12.34 3.85
C GLU A 204 -1.09 12.76 5.09
N ASP A 205 -1.96 13.76 4.97
CA ASP A 205 -2.78 14.30 6.08
C ASP A 205 -1.97 14.62 7.36
N GLY A 206 -0.73 15.11 7.20
CA GLY A 206 0.16 15.43 8.33
C GLY A 206 0.78 14.21 9.02
N ARG A 207 0.70 13.03 8.41
CA ARG A 207 1.28 11.79 8.90
C ARG A 207 2.52 11.42 8.09
N PRO A 208 3.73 11.50 8.68
CA PRO A 208 4.94 11.14 7.98
C PRO A 208 5.10 9.61 7.93
N MET A 209 5.42 9.11 6.74
CA MET A 209 5.60 7.70 6.43
C MET A 209 7.02 7.47 5.92
N LEU A 210 7.81 6.71 6.66
CA LEU A 210 9.19 6.36 6.28
C LEU A 210 9.21 5.03 5.53
N PHE A 211 10.00 4.99 4.46
CA PHE A 211 10.23 3.80 3.66
C PHE A 211 11.70 3.41 3.79
N ILE A 212 11.92 2.21 4.33
CA ILE A 212 13.25 1.66 4.58
C ILE A 212 13.33 0.32 3.89
N ARG A 213 14.40 0.09 3.14
CA ARG A 213 14.71 -1.20 2.53
C ARG A 213 15.83 -1.86 3.31
N ARG A 214 15.69 -3.14 3.66
CA ARG A 214 16.70 -3.90 4.41
C ARG A 214 16.95 -5.25 3.77
N ALA A 215 18.18 -5.74 3.80
CA ALA A 215 18.46 -7.13 3.41
C ALA A 215 17.83 -8.12 4.42
N GLU A 216 16.94 -9.03 4.00
CA GLU A 216 16.22 -9.93 4.92
C GLU A 216 16.86 -11.31 5.07
N LYS A 217 17.05 -12.06 3.97
CA LYS A 217 17.59 -13.43 4.00
C LYS A 217 18.45 -13.70 2.77
N PRO A 218 19.58 -14.43 2.91
CA PRO A 218 20.28 -14.99 1.77
C PRO A 218 19.30 -15.81 0.92
N SER A 219 19.20 -15.51 -0.35
CA SER A 219 18.31 -16.13 -1.31
C SER A 219 19.06 -16.46 -2.59
N LYS A 220 18.58 -17.51 -3.27
CA LYS A 220 19.00 -17.87 -4.62
C LYS A 220 18.11 -17.09 -5.59
N ILE A 221 18.65 -16.01 -6.16
CA ILE A 221 17.95 -15.25 -7.19
C ILE A 221 18.19 -15.98 -8.51
N VAL A 222 17.18 -16.67 -9.01
CA VAL A 222 17.24 -17.34 -10.31
C VAL A 222 17.14 -16.27 -11.40
N GLN A 223 18.25 -16.00 -12.08
CA GLN A 223 18.30 -15.18 -13.27
C GLN A 223 18.36 -16.07 -14.51
N LYS A 224 18.02 -15.54 -15.70
CA LYS A 224 18.09 -16.28 -16.97
C LYS A 224 19.49 -16.87 -17.27
N VAL A 225 20.55 -16.29 -16.71
CA VAL A 225 21.95 -16.65 -16.98
C VAL A 225 22.58 -17.48 -15.83
N GLY A 226 21.84 -17.73 -14.74
CA GLY A 226 22.34 -18.50 -13.60
C GLY A 226 21.65 -18.17 -12.28
N ILE A 227 22.14 -18.78 -11.20
CA ILE A 227 21.69 -18.48 -9.83
C ILE A 227 22.66 -17.47 -9.23
N VAL A 228 22.18 -16.27 -8.92
CA VAL A 228 22.94 -15.28 -8.15
C VAL A 228 22.61 -15.44 -6.67
N HIS A 229 23.64 -15.53 -5.84
CA HIS A 229 23.50 -15.46 -4.39
C HIS A 229 23.32 -13.99 -3.99
N GLY A 230 22.18 -13.66 -3.39
CA GLY A 230 21.89 -12.30 -2.93
C GLY A 230 20.98 -12.31 -1.70
N PHE A 231 20.45 -11.16 -1.31
CA PHE A 231 19.45 -11.07 -0.25
C PHE A 231 18.08 -10.73 -0.85
N HIS A 232 17.01 -11.33 -0.34
CA HIS A 232 15.66 -10.81 -0.61
C HIS A 232 15.50 -9.47 0.14
N PRO A 233 15.17 -8.36 -0.55
CA PRO A 233 14.95 -7.09 0.13
C PRO A 233 13.61 -7.12 0.86
N GLU A 234 13.65 -6.79 2.15
CA GLU A 234 12.48 -6.47 2.95
C GLU A 234 12.20 -4.97 2.83
N TRP A 235 10.90 -4.64 2.69
CA TRP A 235 10.40 -3.28 2.83
C TRP A 235 9.78 -3.08 4.21
N ILE A 236 10.32 -2.10 4.93
CA ILE A 236 9.83 -1.62 6.22
C ILE A 236 9.14 -0.28 5.95
N ILE A 237 7.87 -0.17 6.33
CA ILE A 237 7.10 1.07 6.29
C ILE A 237 6.70 1.44 7.70
N LEU A 238 7.08 2.66 8.13
CA LEU A 238 6.73 3.24 9.42
C LEU A 238 5.84 4.47 9.18
N ASP A 239 4.54 4.33 9.39
CA ASP A 239 3.54 5.39 9.27
C ASP A 239 3.23 5.95 10.66
N PHE A 240 3.79 7.12 10.98
CA PHE A 240 3.66 7.72 12.31
C PHE A 240 2.39 8.56 12.44
N GLU A 241 1.80 8.51 13.62
CA GLU A 241 0.61 9.28 13.97
C GLU A 241 0.79 10.02 15.30
N ALA A 242 0.03 11.10 15.47
CA ALA A 242 -0.01 11.90 16.70
C ALA A 242 1.38 12.31 17.22
N ASN A 243 2.25 12.83 16.35
CA ASN A 243 3.63 13.22 16.66
C ASN A 243 4.46 12.09 17.29
N ALA A 244 4.46 10.91 16.65
CA ALA A 244 5.16 9.71 17.09
C ALA A 244 4.66 9.10 18.41
N ARG A 245 3.41 9.39 18.81
CA ARG A 245 2.77 8.68 19.91
C ARG A 245 2.19 7.34 19.45
N GLY A 246 1.82 7.24 18.18
CA GLY A 246 1.48 6.00 17.52
C GLY A 246 2.33 5.77 16.27
N VAL A 247 2.48 4.50 15.89
CA VAL A 247 3.11 4.10 14.64
C VAL A 247 2.40 2.87 14.08
N ARG A 248 2.10 2.92 12.79
CA ARG A 248 1.63 1.80 12.00
C ARG A 248 2.82 1.19 11.27
N ILE A 249 3.05 -0.10 11.45
CA ILE A 249 4.24 -0.81 10.97
C ILE A 249 3.85 -1.86 9.93
N SER A 250 4.46 -1.79 8.75
CA SER A 250 4.43 -2.89 7.77
C SER A 250 5.84 -3.42 7.53
N SER A 251 6.02 -4.73 7.75
CA SER A 251 7.30 -5.44 7.58
C SER A 251 7.06 -6.94 7.43
N SER A 252 8.00 -7.70 6.85
CA SER A 252 8.01 -9.17 6.94
C SER A 252 8.66 -9.66 8.24
N SER A 253 9.58 -8.86 8.79
CA SER A 253 10.31 -9.10 10.03
C SER A 253 9.47 -8.82 11.27
N PRO A 254 9.54 -9.70 12.28
CA PRO A 254 8.73 -9.57 13.48
C PRO A 254 9.24 -8.54 14.50
N SER A 255 10.52 -8.18 14.52
CA SER A 255 11.08 -7.28 15.56
C SER A 255 11.88 -6.10 15.04
N VAL A 256 12.62 -6.28 13.94
CA VAL A 256 13.42 -5.23 13.28
C VAL A 256 12.69 -3.89 13.14
N PRO A 257 11.50 -3.83 12.52
CA PRO A 257 10.83 -2.55 12.32
C PRO A 257 10.40 -1.88 13.64
N LEU A 258 10.03 -2.67 14.65
CA LEU A 258 9.66 -2.17 15.97
C LEU A 258 10.87 -1.60 16.72
N GLU A 259 12.03 -2.26 16.63
CA GLU A 259 13.28 -1.76 17.19
C GLU A 259 13.69 -0.42 16.54
N ILE A 260 13.54 -0.30 15.21
CA ILE A 260 13.81 0.95 14.49
C ILE A 260 12.84 2.05 14.92
N ALA A 261 11.52 1.77 14.96
CA ALA A 261 10.51 2.73 15.40
C ALA A 261 10.77 3.22 16.84
N ASN A 262 11.13 2.30 17.76
CA ASN A 262 11.49 2.64 19.15
C ASN A 262 12.69 3.58 19.20
N ARG A 263 13.71 3.38 18.35
CA ARG A 263 14.89 4.26 18.30
C ARG A 263 14.56 5.64 17.78
N ILE A 264 13.76 5.73 16.72
CA ILE A 264 13.29 7.02 16.18
C ILE A 264 12.52 7.78 17.26
N ALA A 265 11.57 7.13 17.93
CA ALA A 265 10.83 7.75 19.05
C ALA A 265 11.75 8.13 20.20
N THR A 266 12.68 7.25 20.60
CA THR A 266 13.65 7.53 21.67
C THR A 266 14.51 8.75 21.36
N ALA A 267 14.98 8.87 20.12
CA ALA A 267 15.77 10.01 19.66
C ALA A 267 14.93 11.30 19.62
N TYR A 268 13.64 11.23 19.27
CA TYR A 268 12.74 12.39 19.24
C TYR A 268 12.35 12.87 20.64
N PHE A 269 11.88 11.95 21.50
CA PHE A 269 11.44 12.25 22.87
C PHE A 269 12.61 12.41 23.86
N ARG A 270 13.85 12.12 23.44
CA ARG A 270 15.07 12.19 24.26
C ARG A 270 14.98 11.36 25.55
N GLN A 271 14.23 10.26 25.50
CA GLN A 271 14.03 9.32 26.60
C GLN A 271 13.74 7.92 26.04
N GLY A 272 13.99 6.87 26.82
CA GLY A 272 13.74 5.49 26.40
C GLY A 272 12.26 5.25 26.09
N CYS A 273 11.92 5.14 24.81
CA CYS A 273 10.56 4.93 24.32
C CYS A 273 10.38 3.49 23.84
N LYS A 274 9.22 2.91 24.14
CA LYS A 274 8.82 1.60 23.64
C LYS A 274 7.41 1.66 23.09
N TYR A 275 7.23 1.16 21.88
CA TYR A 275 5.95 0.91 21.28
C TYR A 275 5.44 -0.47 21.66
N GLU A 276 4.14 -0.54 21.96
CA GLU A 276 3.41 -1.77 22.24
C GLU A 276 2.22 -1.87 21.30
N ASN A 277 1.71 -3.09 21.08
CA ASN A 277 0.54 -3.28 20.22
C ASN A 277 -0.62 -2.42 20.75
N LEU A 278 -1.22 -1.63 19.86
CA LEU A 278 -2.40 -0.86 20.19
C LEU A 278 -3.52 -1.85 20.59
N ARG A 279 -3.95 -1.75 21.84
CA ARG A 279 -5.10 -2.49 22.37
C ARG A 279 -6.27 -1.53 22.46
N LEU A 280 -7.11 -1.52 21.43
CA LEU A 280 -8.41 -0.88 21.49
C LEU A 280 -9.37 -1.89 22.12
N GLY A 281 -9.98 -1.51 23.23
CA GLY A 281 -11.11 -2.22 23.79
C GLY A 281 -12.36 -1.43 23.49
N ASP A 282 -13.21 -2.00 22.65
CA ASP A 282 -14.53 -1.47 22.39
C ASP A 282 -15.57 -2.25 23.19
N GLU A 283 -16.57 -1.55 23.70
CA GLU A 283 -17.62 -2.17 24.48
C GLU A 283 -18.46 -3.12 23.61
N VAL A 284 -18.76 -4.30 24.15
CA VAL A 284 -19.70 -5.26 23.54
C VAL A 284 -21.02 -4.62 23.12
N SER A 285 -21.51 -3.64 23.89
CA SER A 285 -22.75 -2.92 23.63
C SER A 285 -22.76 -2.23 22.25
N GLN A 286 -21.65 -1.61 21.87
CA GLN A 286 -21.47 -0.90 20.60
C GLN A 286 -21.40 -1.88 19.42
N ILE A 287 -20.67 -2.98 19.61
CA ILE A 287 -20.54 -4.04 18.61
C ILE A 287 -21.90 -4.74 18.38
N LYS A 288 -22.67 -5.04 19.44
CA LYS A 288 -24.06 -5.55 19.34
C LYS A 288 -24.93 -4.63 18.49
N ARG A 289 -24.90 -3.33 18.77
CA ARG A 289 -25.68 -2.33 18.04
C ARG A 289 -25.31 -2.26 16.55
N PHE A 290 -24.04 -2.48 16.21
CA PHE A 290 -23.61 -2.57 14.82
C PHE A 290 -24.20 -3.80 14.11
N PHE A 291 -24.13 -4.97 14.74
CA PHE A 291 -24.71 -6.20 14.20
C PHE A 291 -26.23 -6.09 13.99
N GLU A 292 -26.94 -5.54 14.97
CA GLU A 292 -28.39 -5.32 14.85
C GLU A 292 -28.74 -4.44 13.64
N GLN A 293 -27.96 -3.38 13.40
CA GLN A 293 -28.16 -2.52 12.22
C GLN A 293 -27.85 -3.24 10.92
N LEU A 294 -26.80 -4.07 10.87
CA LEU A 294 -26.47 -4.89 9.71
C LEU A 294 -27.53 -5.95 9.38
N VAL A 295 -28.21 -6.49 10.40
CA VAL A 295 -29.33 -7.43 10.19
C VAL A 295 -30.59 -6.72 9.71
N ARG A 296 -30.82 -5.47 10.15
CA ARG A 296 -31.99 -4.68 9.72
C ARG A 296 -31.89 -4.17 8.28
N GLY A 297 -30.70 -4.15 7.69
CA GLY A 297 -30.53 -3.73 6.30
C GLY A 297 -29.09 -3.33 5.97
N THR A 298 -28.93 -2.19 5.29
CA THR A 298 -27.65 -1.73 4.75
C THR A 298 -27.23 -0.38 5.32
N PRO A 299 -26.93 -0.28 6.64
CA PRO A 299 -26.64 0.98 7.29
C PRO A 299 -25.42 1.67 6.64
N TYR A 300 -25.59 2.92 6.21
CA TYR A 300 -24.54 3.71 5.55
C TYR A 300 -23.86 2.99 4.37
N GLY A 301 -24.61 2.13 3.65
CA GLY A 301 -24.09 1.35 2.52
C GLY A 301 -23.30 0.10 2.89
N LEU A 302 -23.23 -0.27 4.19
CA LEU A 302 -22.61 -1.51 4.65
C LEU A 302 -23.60 -2.65 4.59
N SER A 303 -23.28 -3.72 3.85
CA SER A 303 -24.15 -4.91 3.77
C SER A 303 -23.45 -6.12 4.38
N LEU A 304 -24.07 -6.81 5.33
CA LEU A 304 -23.54 -8.09 5.82
C LEU A 304 -23.69 -9.13 4.70
N VAL A 305 -22.57 -9.63 4.18
CA VAL A 305 -22.53 -10.61 3.07
C VAL A 305 -22.02 -11.98 3.49
N GLU A 306 -21.36 -12.06 4.64
CA GLU A 306 -20.89 -13.33 5.17
C GLU A 306 -20.86 -13.35 6.70
N LEU A 307 -21.21 -14.50 7.28
CA LEU A 307 -21.12 -14.79 8.72
C LEU A 307 -20.60 -16.21 8.87
N GLN A 308 -19.54 -16.39 9.66
CA GLN A 308 -19.05 -17.69 10.07
C GLN A 308 -19.09 -17.84 11.59
N LEU A 309 -19.69 -18.93 12.06
CA LEU A 309 -19.78 -19.32 13.46
C LEU A 309 -18.96 -20.58 13.73
N GLN A 310 -18.27 -20.62 14.86
CA GLN A 310 -17.52 -21.77 15.37
C GLN A 310 -18.45 -22.95 15.65
N ALA A 311 -19.53 -22.70 16.38
CA ALA A 311 -20.58 -23.65 16.70
C ALA A 311 -21.91 -23.20 16.10
N SER A 312 -22.47 -24.05 15.24
CA SER A 312 -23.79 -23.91 14.67
C SER A 312 -24.89 -23.99 15.75
N PRO A 313 -25.99 -23.22 15.63
CA PRO A 313 -27.16 -23.37 16.50
C PRO A 313 -27.96 -24.66 16.23
N PHE A 314 -27.66 -25.42 15.17
CA PHE A 314 -28.32 -26.69 14.85
C PHE A 314 -27.75 -27.85 15.68
N LYS A 315 -28.60 -28.80 16.09
CA LYS A 315 -28.17 -30.04 16.78
C LYS A 315 -27.22 -30.84 15.88
N GLY A 316 -26.03 -31.20 16.39
CA GLY A 316 -24.99 -31.95 15.66
C GLY A 316 -23.76 -31.12 15.28
N GLU A 317 -23.24 -30.39 16.27
CA GLU A 317 -22.14 -29.41 16.25
C GLU A 317 -21.19 -29.44 15.05
N GLY A 318 -21.23 -28.37 14.28
CA GLY A 318 -20.27 -28.06 13.22
C GLY A 318 -20.24 -26.56 12.95
N LYS A 319 -19.27 -26.10 12.19
CA LYS A 319 -19.19 -24.69 11.78
C LYS A 319 -20.37 -24.33 10.87
N LEU A 320 -20.99 -23.18 11.10
CA LEU A 320 -22.00 -22.61 10.19
C LEU A 320 -21.38 -21.47 9.41
N ARG A 321 -21.51 -21.49 8.08
CA ARG A 321 -21.13 -20.38 7.21
C ARG A 321 -22.31 -19.98 6.35
N LEU A 322 -22.74 -18.72 6.46
CA LEU A 322 -23.73 -18.10 5.59
C LEU A 322 -23.01 -17.11 4.68
N ARG A 323 -23.27 -17.19 3.38
CA ARG A 323 -22.66 -16.31 2.39
C ARG A 323 -23.67 -15.97 1.29
N ASP A 324 -23.69 -14.71 0.89
CA ASP A 324 -24.38 -14.21 -0.29
C ASP A 324 -23.51 -13.14 -0.97
N ASP A 325 -23.83 -12.78 -2.21
CA ASP A 325 -23.10 -11.73 -2.94
C ASP A 325 -23.58 -10.32 -2.62
N LYS A 326 -24.82 -10.17 -2.17
CA LYS A 326 -25.46 -8.88 -1.88
C LYS A 326 -25.72 -8.71 -0.40
N SER A 327 -26.44 -9.63 0.24
CA SER A 327 -26.72 -9.55 1.67
C SER A 327 -27.26 -10.86 2.25
N ILE A 328 -26.77 -11.23 3.44
CA ILE A 328 -27.30 -12.32 4.27
C ILE A 328 -28.20 -11.82 5.42
N SER A 329 -28.55 -10.53 5.44
CA SER A 329 -29.37 -9.91 6.51
C SER A 329 -30.65 -10.70 6.81
N ARG A 330 -31.43 -11.06 5.78
CA ARG A 330 -32.68 -11.83 5.93
C ARG A 330 -32.46 -13.24 6.48
N PRO A 331 -31.55 -14.07 5.91
CA PRO A 331 -31.18 -15.36 6.52
C PRO A 331 -30.76 -15.24 7.99
N VAL A 332 -29.95 -14.24 8.34
CA VAL A 332 -29.49 -14.03 9.72
C VAL A 332 -30.64 -13.62 10.63
N ALA A 333 -31.52 -12.71 10.19
CA ALA A 333 -32.72 -12.32 10.95
C ALA A 333 -33.62 -13.54 11.24
N HIS A 334 -33.77 -14.43 10.26
CA HIS A 334 -34.55 -15.66 10.44
C HIS A 334 -33.88 -16.61 11.45
N LEU A 335 -32.57 -16.81 11.36
CA LEU A 335 -31.83 -17.60 12.37
C LEU A 335 -31.97 -17.00 13.77
N GLN A 336 -31.90 -15.68 13.89
CA GLN A 336 -32.08 -14.99 15.16
C GLN A 336 -33.48 -15.18 15.74
N HIS A 337 -34.50 -15.20 14.87
CA HIS A 337 -35.87 -15.45 15.28
C HIS A 337 -36.08 -16.89 15.78
N VAL A 338 -35.45 -17.88 15.15
CA VAL A 338 -35.63 -19.31 15.47
C VAL A 338 -34.77 -19.75 16.66
N PHE A 339 -33.52 -19.29 16.74
CA PHE A 339 -32.52 -19.82 17.68
C PHE A 339 -32.07 -18.79 18.74
N GLY A 340 -32.60 -17.57 18.72
CA GLY A 340 -32.13 -16.47 19.56
C GLY A 340 -30.90 -15.78 18.97
N ASN A 341 -30.28 -14.87 19.72
CA ASN A 341 -29.21 -14.03 19.18
C ASN A 341 -27.95 -14.82 18.80
N VAL A 342 -27.75 -15.06 17.50
CA VAL A 342 -26.62 -15.81 16.94
C VAL A 342 -25.26 -15.09 17.07
N PHE A 343 -25.25 -13.83 17.47
CA PHE A 343 -24.01 -13.07 17.73
C PHE A 343 -23.55 -13.16 19.18
N THR A 344 -24.28 -13.88 20.03
CA THR A 344 -23.92 -14.08 21.44
C THR A 344 -23.83 -15.57 21.75
N PRO A 345 -22.72 -16.05 22.34
CA PRO A 345 -21.52 -15.28 22.72
C PRO A 345 -20.70 -14.82 21.50
N PHE A 346 -20.03 -13.66 21.61
CA PHE A 346 -19.21 -13.10 20.53
C PHE A 346 -18.04 -14.00 20.15
N ASP A 347 -17.50 -14.74 21.11
CA ASP A 347 -16.43 -15.71 20.90
C ASP A 347 -16.86 -16.87 19.97
N ASN A 348 -18.17 -17.04 19.73
CA ASN A 348 -18.66 -18.01 18.75
C ASN A 348 -18.51 -17.50 17.29
N ILE A 349 -18.22 -16.22 17.07
CA ILE A 349 -18.09 -15.64 15.73
C ILE A 349 -16.64 -15.78 15.25
N ASP A 350 -16.44 -16.59 14.21
CA ASP A 350 -15.13 -16.73 13.56
C ASP A 350 -14.73 -15.44 12.81
N TYR A 351 -15.70 -14.90 12.06
CA TYR A 351 -15.63 -13.59 11.39
C TYR A 351 -16.98 -13.23 10.77
N ILE A 352 -17.10 -11.97 10.38
CA ILE A 352 -18.08 -11.53 9.39
C ILE A 352 -17.39 -10.94 8.17
N GLN A 353 -18.12 -10.80 7.07
CA GLN A 353 -17.72 -9.92 5.98
C GLN A 353 -18.82 -8.92 5.68
N VAL A 354 -18.43 -7.66 5.54
CA VAL A 354 -19.29 -6.57 5.09
C VAL A 354 -18.89 -6.14 3.68
N LEU A 355 -19.87 -5.80 2.86
CA LEU A 355 -19.68 -5.13 1.59
C LEU A 355 -19.64 -3.62 1.84
N TYR A 356 -18.51 -2.98 1.53
CA TYR A 356 -18.30 -1.54 1.61
C TYR A 356 -17.81 -1.04 0.24
N GLN A 357 -18.55 -0.13 -0.39
CA GLN A 357 -18.20 0.40 -1.73
C GLN A 357 -17.90 -0.70 -2.77
N GLY A 358 -18.64 -1.82 -2.73
CA GLY A 358 -18.44 -2.96 -3.63
C GLY A 358 -17.27 -3.88 -3.27
N LYS A 359 -16.53 -3.60 -2.18
CA LYS A 359 -15.40 -4.39 -1.70
C LYS A 359 -15.78 -5.16 -0.44
N ARG A 360 -15.33 -6.41 -0.34
CA ARG A 360 -15.58 -7.25 0.85
C ARG A 360 -14.50 -6.99 1.90
N VAL A 361 -14.93 -6.63 3.10
CA VAL A 361 -14.07 -6.39 4.25
C VAL A 361 -14.39 -7.41 5.32
N ARG A 362 -13.42 -8.29 5.63
CA ARG A 362 -13.54 -9.27 6.71
C ARG A 362 -13.28 -8.60 8.04
N MET A 363 -14.08 -8.94 9.06
CA MET A 363 -13.93 -8.45 10.44
C MET A 363 -13.92 -9.60 11.43
N GLN A 364 -13.08 -9.52 12.46
CA GLN A 364 -12.92 -10.48 13.55
C GLN A 364 -13.01 -9.77 14.89
N PHE A 365 -13.43 -10.49 15.92
CA PHE A 365 -13.66 -9.93 17.25
C PHE A 365 -12.86 -10.76 18.25
N GLU A 366 -11.87 -10.14 18.89
CA GLU A 366 -11.00 -10.81 19.87
C GLU A 366 -11.32 -10.29 21.27
N SER A 367 -11.66 -11.18 22.20
CA SER A 367 -11.84 -10.82 23.60
C SER A 367 -10.52 -10.37 24.23
N ILE A 368 -10.58 -9.37 25.11
CA ILE A 368 -9.42 -8.84 25.81
C ILE A 368 -9.27 -9.58 27.15
N LEU A 369 -8.12 -10.26 27.32
CA LEU A 369 -7.80 -10.96 28.57
C LEU A 369 -7.90 -10.03 29.78
N GLY A 370 -8.74 -10.40 30.75
CA GLY A 370 -8.94 -9.66 31.99
C GLY A 370 -9.90 -8.47 31.89
N CYS A 371 -10.60 -8.30 30.76
CA CYS A 371 -11.66 -7.31 30.59
C CYS A 371 -12.92 -7.98 30.03
N ASP A 372 -13.80 -8.40 30.93
CA ASP A 372 -15.12 -8.88 30.55
C ASP A 372 -15.86 -7.75 29.80
N ASP A 373 -16.54 -8.06 28.71
CA ASP A 373 -17.27 -7.14 27.83
C ASP A 373 -16.46 -6.16 26.96
N MET A 374 -15.16 -6.39 26.78
CA MET A 374 -14.32 -5.58 25.87
C MET A 374 -13.71 -6.44 24.76
N PHE A 375 -13.84 -5.98 23.52
CA PHE A 375 -13.32 -6.68 22.35
C PHE A 375 -12.44 -5.75 21.51
N THR A 376 -11.40 -6.32 20.92
CA THR A 376 -10.69 -5.68 19.81
C THR A 376 -11.33 -6.13 18.50
N VAL A 377 -11.84 -5.18 17.72
CA VAL A 377 -12.33 -5.45 16.37
C VAL A 377 -11.18 -5.38 15.39
N ARG A 378 -10.92 -6.48 14.69
CA ARG A 378 -9.91 -6.56 13.64
C ARG A 378 -10.54 -6.58 12.26
N TYR A 379 -9.92 -5.97 11.25
CA TYR A 379 -10.41 -6.05 9.86
C TYR A 379 -9.33 -6.31 8.81
N SER A 380 -9.70 -6.88 7.67
CA SER A 380 -8.81 -7.07 6.52
C SER A 380 -8.76 -5.79 5.69
N ASP A 381 -7.64 -5.09 5.73
CA ASP A 381 -7.43 -3.80 5.06
C ASP A 381 -6.94 -3.91 3.61
N GLN A 382 -6.39 -5.06 3.21
CA GLN A 382 -5.77 -5.32 1.90
C GLN A 382 -6.60 -4.92 0.68
N HIS A 383 -7.94 -5.04 0.77
CA HIS A 383 -8.83 -4.79 -0.37
C HIS A 383 -9.18 -3.31 -0.55
N LEU A 384 -8.94 -2.49 0.47
CA LEU A 384 -9.23 -1.06 0.48
C LEU A 384 -7.96 -0.28 0.14
N SER A 385 -8.09 0.78 -0.68
CA SER A 385 -7.05 1.80 -0.82
C SER A 385 -6.88 2.54 0.51
N ILE A 386 -5.78 3.28 0.67
CA ILE A 386 -5.51 4.02 1.91
C ILE A 386 -6.64 5.00 2.24
N ARG A 387 -7.13 5.74 1.24
CA ARG A 387 -8.26 6.67 1.41
C ARG A 387 -9.54 5.95 1.81
N GLU A 388 -9.81 4.80 1.20
CA GLU A 388 -10.97 3.97 1.55
C GLU A 388 -10.84 3.40 2.97
N ARG A 389 -9.63 2.99 3.41
CA ARG A 389 -9.37 2.53 4.79
C ARG A 389 -9.67 3.63 5.80
N VAL A 390 -9.13 4.83 5.58
CA VAL A 390 -9.37 6.00 6.44
C VAL A 390 -10.86 6.34 6.50
N ALA A 391 -11.54 6.35 5.35
CA ALA A 391 -12.98 6.61 5.29
C ALA A 391 -13.80 5.52 5.99
N PHE A 392 -13.40 4.25 5.85
CA PHE A 392 -14.05 3.10 6.49
C PHE A 392 -13.86 3.10 8.02
N GLU A 393 -12.64 3.30 8.50
CA GLU A 393 -12.31 3.45 9.93
C GLU A 393 -13.07 4.63 10.55
N LYS A 394 -13.11 5.78 9.87
CA LYS A 394 -13.86 6.96 10.30
C LYS A 394 -15.37 6.72 10.32
N LEU A 395 -15.90 5.97 9.34
CA LEU A 395 -17.32 5.61 9.31
C LEU A 395 -17.68 4.78 10.55
N LEU A 396 -16.90 3.75 10.88
CA LEU A 396 -17.21 2.87 12.00
C LEU A 396 -17.10 3.59 13.35
N SER A 397 -16.01 4.31 13.57
CA SER A 397 -15.82 5.11 14.78
C SER A 397 -16.91 6.17 14.96
N SER A 398 -17.21 6.96 13.93
CA SER A 398 -18.16 8.08 14.06
C SER A 398 -19.64 7.67 14.11
N ARG A 399 -20.02 6.56 13.47
CA ARG A 399 -21.44 6.15 13.37
C ARG A 399 -21.82 5.01 14.31
N PHE A 400 -20.87 4.14 14.64
CA PHE A 400 -21.12 2.98 15.48
C PHE A 400 -20.35 3.00 16.80
N GLY A 401 -19.39 3.92 16.96
CA GLY A 401 -18.75 4.21 18.24
C GLY A 401 -17.61 3.28 18.62
N PHE A 402 -17.24 2.33 17.76
CA PHE A 402 -16.15 1.39 18.00
C PHE A 402 -15.01 1.58 17.00
N HIS A 403 -13.80 1.21 17.42
CA HIS A 403 -12.59 1.33 16.62
C HIS A 403 -12.18 0.00 16.00
N MET A 404 -11.26 0.05 15.05
CA MET A 404 -10.75 -1.16 14.42
C MET A 404 -9.24 -1.13 14.29
N VAL A 405 -8.65 -2.31 14.26
CA VAL A 405 -7.23 -2.54 13.99
C VAL A 405 -7.10 -3.52 12.83
N SER A 406 -6.06 -3.42 12.00
CA SER A 406 -5.86 -4.40 10.91
C SER A 406 -5.62 -5.83 11.46
N ILE A 407 -6.10 -6.84 10.74
CA ILE A 407 -5.90 -8.28 11.03
C ILE A 407 -4.44 -8.67 10.84
N GLU A 408 -3.70 -8.01 9.95
CA GLU A 408 -2.52 -8.63 9.33
C GLU A 408 -1.33 -8.87 10.26
N LYS A 409 -1.10 -8.04 11.28
CA LYS A 409 0.16 -8.09 12.04
C LYS A 409 -0.02 -7.79 13.52
N LYS A 410 0.47 -8.72 14.36
CA LYS A 410 0.83 -8.50 15.76
C LYS A 410 2.35 -8.57 15.85
N HIS A 411 3.00 -7.55 16.40
CA HIS A 411 4.41 -7.68 16.74
C HIS A 411 4.54 -8.44 18.06
N ARG A 412 5.45 -9.42 18.11
CA ARG A 412 5.81 -10.08 19.37
C ARG A 412 6.69 -9.10 20.14
N SER A 413 6.19 -8.64 21.29
CA SER A 413 6.93 -7.83 22.27
C SER A 413 7.99 -8.66 22.97
#